data_AF-A0A5E4ZM44-F1
#
_entry.id   AF-A0A5E4ZM44-F1
#
_cell.length_a   1.000
_cell.length_b   1.000
_cell.length_c   1.000
_cell.angle_alpha   90.00
_cell.angle_beta   90.00
_cell.angle_gamma   90.00
#
_symmetry.space_group_name_H-M   'P 1'
#
loop_
_entity.id
_entity.type
_entity.pdbx_description
1 polymer ?
#
loop_
_entity_poly.entity_id
_entity_poly.type
_entity_poly.pdbx_seq_one_letter_code
_entity_poly.pdbx_strand_id
1 'polypeptide(L)'
;MPNVTFYLPAGQMPPPAALNALSNECVALCTDVLRAALENIHVVYVDVRHGHGRPAFAEIQYRAEPFRTPQVMARFMEALDHAIVRHVGLTARIRCFGYDASHIYARH
;
A
#
# COMPACT_ATOMS: atom_id res chain seq x y z
N MET A 1 10.79 2.71 5.02
CA MET A 1 9.84 3.84 5.03
C MET A 1 8.78 3.73 3.94
N PRO A 2 8.03 2.62 3.79
CA PRO A 2 6.83 2.62 2.96
C PRO A 2 5.69 3.37 3.66
N ASN A 3 5.07 4.32 2.97
CA ASN A 3 3.75 4.84 3.30
C ASN A 3 2.76 4.26 2.29
N VAL A 4 1.74 3.55 2.78
CA VAL A 4 0.71 2.91 1.97
C VAL A 4 -0.62 3.57 2.27
N THR A 5 -1.17 4.28 1.29
CA THR A 5 -2.46 4.95 1.40
C THR A 5 -3.47 4.26 0.49
N PHE A 6 -4.53 3.74 1.09
CA PHE A 6 -5.68 3.20 0.38
C PHE A 6 -6.78 4.25 0.33
N TYR A 7 -7.21 4.59 -0.87
CA TYR A 7 -8.35 5.46 -1.12
C TYR A 7 -9.54 4.58 -1.49
N LEU A 8 -10.51 4.52 -0.59
CA LEU A 8 -11.68 3.66 -0.67
C LEU A 8 -12.97 4.50 -0.74
N PRO A 9 -14.02 4.03 -1.43
CA PRO A 9 -15.25 4.79 -1.63
C PRO A 9 -16.04 4.97 -0.33
N ALA A 10 -16.48 6.21 -0.07
CA ALA A 10 -17.25 6.62 1.13
C ALA A 10 -18.42 5.73 1.53
N GLY A 11 -19.18 5.26 0.54
CA GLY A 11 -20.36 4.43 0.78
C GLY A 11 -20.07 2.94 0.91
N GLN A 12 -18.82 2.52 0.71
CA GLN A 12 -18.43 1.10 0.68
C GLN A 12 -17.14 0.86 1.47
N MET A 13 -16.86 1.69 2.48
CA MET A 13 -15.74 1.47 3.39
C MET A 13 -15.92 0.10 4.09
N PRO A 14 -14.93 -0.81 3.99
CA PRO A 14 -15.00 -2.10 4.66
C PRO A 14 -15.07 -1.97 6.19
N PRO A 15 -15.60 -2.98 6.89
CA PRO A 15 -15.64 -2.97 8.34
C PRO A 15 -14.20 -2.96 8.94
N PRO A 16 -14.01 -2.43 10.16
CA PRO A 16 -12.69 -2.33 10.79
C PRO A 16 -11.90 -3.65 10.83
N ALA A 17 -12.57 -4.79 11.00
CA ALA A 17 -11.92 -6.10 10.99
C ALA A 17 -11.25 -6.42 9.64
N ALA A 18 -11.91 -6.08 8.52
CA ALA A 18 -11.37 -6.27 7.18
C ALA A 18 -10.18 -5.32 6.93
N LEU A 19 -10.30 -4.05 7.36
CA LEU A 19 -9.20 -3.08 7.26
C LEU A 19 -7.99 -3.51 8.11
N ASN A 20 -8.21 -4.04 9.31
CA ASN A 20 -7.13 -4.56 10.15
C ASN A 20 -6.44 -5.76 9.52
N ALA A 21 -7.20 -6.68 8.90
CA ALA A 21 -6.63 -7.82 8.19
C ALA A 21 -5.78 -7.38 6.98
N LEU A 22 -6.28 -6.45 6.18
CA LEU A 22 -5.53 -5.85 5.07
C LEU A 22 -4.28 -5.11 5.55
N SER A 23 -4.36 -4.35 6.66
CA SER A 23 -3.21 -3.68 7.25
C SER A 23 -2.13 -4.66 7.67
N ASN A 24 -2.50 -5.75 8.34
CA ASN A 24 -1.55 -6.77 8.78
C ASN A 24 -0.84 -7.45 7.60
N GLU A 25 -1.59 -7.81 6.55
CA GLU A 25 -1.00 -8.39 5.34
C GLU A 25 -0.13 -7.37 4.59
N CYS A 26 -0.54 -6.10 4.52
CA CYS A 26 0.25 -5.03 3.94
C CYS A 26 1.58 -4.80 4.70
N VAL A 27 1.54 -4.84 6.04
CA VAL A 27 2.74 -4.76 6.87
C VAL A 27 3.67 -5.94 6.57
N ALA A 28 3.14 -7.17 6.52
CA ALA A 28 3.93 -8.35 6.19
C ALA A 28 4.56 -8.26 4.78
N LEU A 29 3.81 -7.78 3.77
CA LEU A 29 4.37 -7.55 2.44
C LEU A 29 5.48 -6.49 2.46
N CYS A 30 5.32 -5.42 3.23
CA CYS A 30 6.35 -4.40 3.38
C CYS A 30 7.60 -4.92 4.10
N THR A 31 7.46 -5.74 5.15
CA THR A 31 8.61 -6.33 5.86
C THR A 31 9.29 -7.40 5.03
N ASP A 32 8.52 -8.31 4.43
CA ASP A 32 9.07 -9.55 3.88
C ASP A 32 9.52 -9.39 2.43
N VAL A 33 8.79 -8.58 1.65
CA VAL A 33 9.10 -8.34 0.23
C VAL A 33 9.93 -7.08 0.07
N LEU A 34 9.51 -5.96 0.67
CA LEU A 34 10.21 -4.69 0.55
C LEU A 34 11.35 -4.52 1.57
N ARG A 35 11.54 -5.47 2.49
CA ARG A 35 12.57 -5.41 3.56
C ARG A 35 12.51 -4.08 4.32
N ALA A 36 11.31 -3.59 4.59
CA ALA A 36 11.12 -2.42 5.43
C ALA A 36 11.20 -2.80 6.90
N ALA A 37 11.85 -1.98 7.70
CA ALA A 37 11.75 -2.08 9.15
C ALA A 37 10.33 -1.69 9.60
N LEU A 38 9.77 -2.42 10.56
CA LEU A 38 8.36 -2.34 10.96
C LEU A 38 7.95 -0.93 11.40
N GLU A 39 8.80 -0.29 12.20
CA GLU A 39 8.60 1.05 12.73
C GLU A 39 8.53 2.13 11.64
N ASN A 40 9.00 1.82 10.44
CA ASN A 40 9.01 2.73 9.30
C ASN A 40 7.85 2.48 8.31
N ILE A 41 6.88 1.63 8.66
CA ILE A 41 5.72 1.33 7.82
C ILE A 41 4.54 2.14 8.32
N HIS A 42 3.89 2.86 7.41
CA HIS A 42 2.65 3.56 7.69
C HIS A 42 1.55 3.07 6.74
N VAL A 43 0.39 2.74 7.28
CA VAL A 43 -0.78 2.29 6.52
C VAL A 43 -1.97 3.18 6.85
N VAL A 44 -2.56 3.79 5.82
CA VAL A 44 -3.63 4.77 5.96
C VAL A 44 -4.80 4.40 5.06
N TYR A 45 -6.02 4.60 5.56
CA TYR A 45 -7.24 4.50 4.78
C TYR A 45 -7.89 5.88 4.68
N VAL A 46 -8.20 6.29 3.46
CA VAL A 46 -8.84 7.57 3.15
C VAL A 46 -10.17 7.28 2.48
N ASP A 47 -11.22 7.85 3.04
CA ASP A 47 -12.53 7.88 2.42
C ASP A 47 -12.54 8.90 1.26
N VAL A 48 -12.93 8.46 0.06
CA VAL A 48 -13.01 9.31 -1.14
C VAL A 48 -14.32 9.18 -1.92
N ARG A 49 -14.62 10.23 -2.69
CA ARG A 49 -15.60 10.22 -3.78
C ARG A 49 -14.88 10.03 -5.11
N HIS A 50 -14.95 8.82 -5.68
CA HIS A 50 -14.37 8.54 -6.99
C HIS A 50 -15.20 9.15 -8.13
N GLY A 51 -14.52 9.77 -9.10
CA GLY A 51 -15.14 10.21 -10.36
C GLY A 51 -15.06 9.17 -11.47
N HIS A 52 -13.88 8.60 -11.71
CA HIS A 52 -13.63 7.61 -12.77
C HIS A 52 -12.46 6.67 -12.42
N GLY A 53 -12.48 5.44 -12.92
CA GLY A 53 -11.39 4.46 -12.79
C GLY A 53 -11.79 3.22 -11.98
N ARG A 54 -10.78 2.58 -11.35
CA ARG A 54 -10.99 1.43 -10.46
C ARG A 54 -11.68 1.88 -9.16
N PRO A 55 -12.46 1.00 -8.52
CA PRO A 55 -13.21 1.33 -7.31
C PRO A 55 -12.32 1.58 -6.08
N ALA A 56 -11.06 1.17 -6.10
CA ALA A 56 -10.06 1.52 -5.09
C ALA A 56 -8.79 2.07 -5.74
N PHE A 57 -8.05 2.89 -5.01
CA PHE A 57 -6.70 3.31 -5.39
C PHE A 57 -5.74 3.06 -4.23
N ALA A 58 -4.60 2.42 -4.49
CA ALA A 58 -3.53 2.23 -3.51
C ALA A 58 -2.29 2.97 -3.99
N GLU A 59 -1.85 3.94 -3.19
CA GLU A 59 -0.61 4.67 -3.40
C GLU A 59 0.44 4.20 -2.40
N ILE A 60 1.62 3.85 -2.91
CA ILE A 60 2.74 3.41 -2.10
C ILE A 60 3.90 4.35 -2.38
N GLN A 61 4.33 5.09 -1.37
CA GLN A 61 5.53 5.91 -1.43
C GLN A 61 6.61 5.23 -0.62
N TYR A 62 7.81 5.07 -1.16
CA TYR A 62 8.87 4.34 -0.48
C TYR A 62 10.26 4.89 -0.83
N ARG A 63 11.23 4.62 0.05
CA ARG A 63 12.65 4.86 -0.25
C ARG A 63 13.14 3.87 -1.30
N ALA A 64 13.69 4.34 -2.41
CA ALA A 64 14.37 3.49 -3.37
C ALA A 64 15.59 2.86 -2.71
N GLU A 65 15.79 1.56 -2.95
CA GLU A 65 16.93 0.80 -2.43
C GLU A 65 17.37 -0.17 -3.54
N PRO A 66 18.67 -0.49 -3.67
CA PRO A 66 19.17 -1.38 -4.72
C PRO A 66 18.48 -2.74 -4.78
N PHE A 67 18.02 -3.25 -3.62
CA PHE A 67 17.33 -4.54 -3.52
C PHE A 67 15.82 -4.46 -3.83
N ARG A 68 15.22 -3.26 -3.94
CA ARG A 68 13.81 -3.06 -4.34
C ARG A 68 13.71 -2.95 -5.86
N THR A 69 14.15 -4.00 -6.54
CA THR A 69 14.19 -4.06 -8.00
C THR A 69 12.78 -4.03 -8.62
N PRO A 70 12.65 -3.73 -9.92
CA PRO A 70 11.35 -3.80 -10.60
C PRO A 70 10.62 -5.13 -10.42
N GLN A 71 11.35 -6.26 -10.39
CA GLN A 71 10.76 -7.59 -10.15
C GLN A 71 10.22 -7.73 -8.73
N VAL A 72 10.95 -7.24 -7.73
CA VAL A 72 10.49 -7.22 -6.33
C VAL A 72 9.24 -6.36 -6.20
N MET A 73 9.22 -5.19 -6.85
CA MET A 73 8.06 -4.31 -6.85
C MET A 73 6.86 -4.93 -7.56
N ALA A 74 7.06 -5.64 -8.69
CA ALA A 74 6.00 -6.34 -9.38
C ALA A 74 5.36 -7.41 -8.49
N ARG A 75 6.17 -8.24 -7.82
CA ARG A 75 5.70 -9.25 -6.86
C ARG A 75 4.95 -8.62 -5.68
N PHE A 76 5.46 -7.50 -5.15
CA PHE A 76 4.78 -6.75 -4.10
C PHE A 76 3.40 -6.25 -4.56
N MET A 77 3.31 -5.64 -5.75
CA MET A 77 2.05 -5.11 -6.28
C MET A 77 1.02 -6.22 -6.56
N GLU A 78 1.45 -7.35 -7.10
CA GLU A 78 0.58 -8.50 -7.34
C GLU A 78 0.03 -9.08 -6.03
N ALA A 79 0.89 -9.28 -5.03
CA ALA A 79 0.46 -9.78 -3.73
C ALA A 79 -0.46 -8.79 -3.01
N LEU A 80 -0.17 -7.48 -3.13
CA LEU A 80 -1.02 -6.43 -2.56
C LEU A 80 -2.40 -6.40 -3.23
N ASP A 81 -2.47 -6.52 -4.57
CA ASP A 81 -3.76 -6.59 -5.28
C ASP A 81 -4.60 -7.78 -4.80
N HIS A 82 -3.98 -8.95 -4.64
CA HIS A 82 -4.65 -10.12 -4.08
C HIS A 82 -5.14 -9.90 -2.64
N ALA A 83 -4.35 -9.24 -1.79
CA ALA A 83 -4.75 -8.92 -0.42
C ALA A 83 -5.96 -7.95 -0.40
N ILE A 84 -5.96 -6.93 -1.25
CA ILE A 84 -7.07 -5.99 -1.38
C ILE A 84 -8.34 -6.75 -1.82
N VAL A 85 -8.27 -7.54 -2.89
CA VAL A 85 -9.44 -8.31 -3.36
C VAL A 85 -9.96 -9.25 -2.27
N ARG A 86 -9.07 -9.92 -1.54
CA ARG A 86 -9.43 -10.89 -0.50
C ARG A 86 -10.10 -10.26 0.71
N HIS A 87 -9.56 -9.17 1.22
CA HIS A 87 -10.02 -8.59 2.49
C HIS A 87 -11.10 -7.54 2.30
N VAL A 88 -11.08 -6.80 1.19
CA VAL A 88 -12.01 -5.69 0.97
C VAL A 88 -12.91 -5.89 -0.25
N GLY A 89 -12.69 -6.92 -1.07
CA GLY A 89 -13.57 -7.25 -2.20
C GLY A 89 -13.50 -6.27 -3.38
N LEU A 90 -12.51 -5.37 -3.40
CA LEU A 90 -12.35 -4.33 -4.41
C LEU A 90 -11.15 -4.60 -5.30
N THR A 91 -11.24 -4.24 -6.58
CA THR A 91 -10.05 -4.16 -7.45
C THR A 91 -9.44 -2.78 -7.33
N ALA A 92 -8.14 -2.68 -7.09
CA ALA A 92 -7.47 -1.40 -6.98
C ALA A 92 -6.68 -1.02 -8.23
N ARG A 93 -6.49 0.28 -8.45
CA ARG A 93 -5.33 0.76 -9.20
C ARG A 93 -4.19 0.95 -8.20
N ILE A 94 -3.06 0.28 -8.42
CA ILE A 94 -1.88 0.37 -7.54
C ILE A 94 -0.81 1.21 -8.21
N ARG A 95 -0.22 2.17 -7.49
CA ARG A 95 0.95 2.94 -7.95
C ARG A 95 1.99 3.00 -6.85
N CYS A 96 3.22 2.64 -7.20
CA CYS A 96 4.37 2.72 -6.31
C CYS A 96 5.33 3.83 -6.79
N PHE A 97 5.75 4.68 -5.87
CA PHE A 97 6.67 5.79 -6.11
C PHE A 97 7.91 5.62 -5.23
N GLY A 98 9.02 5.27 -5.87
CA GLY A 98 10.32 5.18 -5.22
C GLY A 98 11.03 6.52 -5.27
N TYR A 99 11.50 7.02 -4.13
CA TYR A 99 12.31 8.23 -4.05
C TYR A 99 13.72 7.89 -3.57
N ASP A 100 14.72 8.53 -4.16
CA ASP A 100 16.10 8.41 -3.68
C ASP A 100 16.19 8.85 -2.20
N ALA A 101 17.14 8.25 -1.46
CA ALA A 101 17.38 8.60 -0.07
C ALA A 101 17.68 10.10 0.12
N SER A 102 18.28 10.77 -0.87
CA SER A 102 18.55 12.22 -0.83
C SER A 102 17.30 13.09 -0.92
N HIS A 103 16.15 12.53 -1.31
CA HIS A 103 14.90 13.26 -1.53
C HIS A 103 13.82 12.98 -0.48
N ILE A 104 14.07 12.06 0.46
CA ILE A 104 13.13 11.75 1.54
C ILE A 104 13.62 12.37 2.84
N TYR A 105 12.85 13.35 3.33
CA TYR A 105 13.01 13.92 4.66
C TYR A 105 11.82 13.48 5.52
N ALA A 106 12.09 12.77 6.61
CA ALA A 106 11.07 12.22 7.50
C ALA A 106 11.54 12.27 8.95
N ARG A 107 10.58 12.36 9.88
CA ARG A 107 10.82 12.33 11.32
C ARG A 107 9.69 11.54 11.99
N HIS A 108 10.08 10.61 12.85
CA HIS A 108 9.23 9.58 13.48
C HIS A 108 8.83 8.49 12.51
#